data_AF-A0A6J6E1H0-F1
#
_entry.id   AF-A0A6J6E1H0-F1
#
_cell.length_a   1.000
_cell.length_b   1.000
_cell.length_c   1.000
_cell.angle_alpha   90.00
_cell.angle_beta   90.00
_cell.angle_gamma   90.00
#
_symmetry.space_group_name_H-M   'P 1'
#
loop_
_entity.id
_entity.type
_entity.pdbx_description
1 polymer ?
#
loop_
_entity_poly.entity_id
_entity_poly.type
_entity_poly.pdbx_seq_one_letter_code
_entity_poly.pdbx_strand_id
1 'polypeptide(L)'
;MKSKLFISAVSILLIATGCSSAPAEKGYRYWGYFQAAPGADSWTPAMTGPTVNVEDGSVEGWAFTFSSDSMPDALAPQLAPSFEEICGSTPAVEGKKRIGLLIDFGPQSLQPQGESAPELVQECVVVNQGALGSDVLGEVTTINAGSSGLICGINGYPAKECGLEVEAPKEFRK
;
A
#
# COMPACT_ATOMS: atom_id res chain seq x y z
N MET A 1 50.29 60.23 -37.45
CA MET A 1 50.53 59.80 -36.06
C MET A 1 49.36 58.94 -35.60
N LYS A 2 49.66 57.93 -34.78
CA LYS A 2 48.89 56.72 -34.47
C LYS A 2 47.53 57.03 -33.80
N SER A 3 46.43 56.53 -34.33
CA SER A 3 45.18 56.34 -33.58
C SER A 3 45.01 54.83 -33.36
N LYS A 4 45.16 54.37 -32.11
CA LYS A 4 44.89 52.98 -31.74
C LYS A 4 43.55 52.94 -31.02
N LEU A 5 42.60 52.24 -31.65
CA LEU A 5 41.28 51.89 -31.16
C LEU A 5 41.34 51.27 -29.76
N PHE A 6 40.49 51.75 -28.86
CA PHE A 6 40.08 51.02 -27.66
C PHE A 6 39.05 49.95 -28.07
N ILE A 7 39.44 48.67 -28.00
CA ILE A 7 38.51 47.54 -28.17
C ILE A 7 38.03 47.18 -26.76
N SER A 8 36.79 47.55 -26.45
CA SER A 8 36.09 47.11 -25.24
C SER A 8 35.46 45.75 -25.55
N ALA A 9 35.97 44.68 -24.93
CA ALA A 9 35.43 43.34 -25.05
C ALA A 9 34.22 43.18 -24.12
N VAL A 10 33.02 43.17 -24.70
CA VAL A 10 31.78 42.83 -23.99
C VAL A 10 31.63 41.31 -24.01
N SER A 11 31.94 40.66 -22.88
CA SER A 11 31.67 39.23 -22.68
C SER A 11 30.19 39.02 -22.37
N ILE A 12 29.43 38.46 -23.32
CA ILE A 12 28.05 38.02 -23.11
C ILE A 12 28.09 36.69 -22.36
N LEU A 13 27.74 36.72 -21.07
CA LEU A 13 27.58 35.54 -20.23
C LEU A 13 26.19 34.94 -20.46
N LEU A 14 26.08 33.89 -21.30
CA LEU A 14 24.86 33.09 -21.40
C LEU A 14 24.71 32.25 -20.12
N ILE A 15 23.80 32.67 -19.25
CA ILE A 15 23.35 31.88 -18.10
C ILE A 15 22.37 30.84 -18.65
N ALA A 16 22.87 29.64 -18.94
CA ALA A 16 22.01 28.48 -19.18
C ALA A 16 21.36 28.09 -17.84
N THR A 17 20.13 28.54 -17.60
CA THR A 17 19.27 27.99 -16.54
C THR A 17 18.87 26.57 -16.97
N GLY A 18 19.77 25.63 -16.69
CA GLY A 18 19.45 24.21 -16.75
C GLY A 18 18.29 23.92 -15.82
N CYS A 19 17.16 23.47 -16.37
CA CYS A 19 16.09 22.90 -15.58
C CYS A 19 16.63 21.58 -15.02
N SER A 20 17.19 21.60 -13.80
CA SER A 20 17.53 20.37 -13.08
C SER A 20 16.22 19.69 -12.70
N SER A 21 15.72 18.80 -13.57
CA SER A 21 14.82 17.75 -13.14
C SER A 21 15.61 16.81 -12.25
N ALA A 22 15.40 16.88 -10.93
CA ALA A 22 15.87 15.84 -10.03
C ALA A 22 15.36 14.47 -10.55
N PRO A 23 16.16 13.39 -10.43
CA PRO A 23 15.69 12.06 -10.82
C PRO A 23 14.39 11.75 -10.07
N ALA A 24 13.40 11.19 -10.76
CA ALA A 24 12.16 10.75 -10.12
C ALA A 24 12.50 9.71 -9.05
N GLU A 25 12.09 9.99 -7.81
CA GLU A 25 12.16 9.00 -6.72
C GLU A 25 11.35 7.78 -7.15
N LYS A 26 11.94 6.59 -7.02
CA LYS A 26 11.29 5.33 -7.36
C LYS A 26 10.92 4.60 -6.07
N GLY A 27 9.94 3.72 -6.19
CA GLY A 27 9.56 2.81 -5.12
C GLY A 27 8.69 1.70 -5.64
N TYR A 28 8.15 0.89 -4.74
CA TYR A 28 7.33 -0.26 -5.07
C TYR A 28 5.88 0.01 -4.74
N ARG A 29 4.98 -0.36 -5.65
CA ARG A 29 3.54 -0.40 -5.41
C ARG A 29 3.06 -1.85 -5.26
N TYR A 30 2.40 -2.16 -4.15
CA TYR A 30 2.10 -3.53 -3.73
C TYR A 30 0.98 -3.59 -2.68
N TRP A 31 0.54 -4.81 -2.34
CA TRP A 31 -0.34 -5.07 -1.20
C TRP A 31 0.45 -5.17 0.10
N GLY A 32 0.31 -4.16 0.97
CA GLY A 32 0.74 -4.19 2.36
C GLY A 32 -0.26 -4.95 3.23
N TYR A 33 0.25 -5.61 4.27
CA TYR A 33 -0.54 -6.41 5.21
C TYR A 33 -0.28 -5.92 6.63
N PHE A 34 -1.36 -5.70 7.37
CA PHE A 34 -1.38 -5.06 8.67
C PHE A 34 -2.30 -5.81 9.61
N GLN A 35 -1.99 -5.75 10.90
CA GLN A 35 -2.73 -6.44 11.94
C GLN A 35 -2.99 -5.50 13.09
N ALA A 36 -4.16 -5.66 13.69
CA ALA A 36 -4.50 -5.08 14.98
C ALA A 36 -4.96 -6.22 15.90
N ALA A 37 -4.28 -6.36 17.03
CA ALA A 37 -4.66 -7.31 18.07
C ALA A 37 -6.04 -6.97 18.65
N PRO A 38 -6.69 -7.88 19.37
CA PRO A 38 -8.01 -7.62 19.95
C PRO A 38 -8.00 -6.35 20.83
N GLY A 39 -8.87 -5.40 20.50
CA GLY A 39 -8.99 -4.12 21.20
C GLY A 39 -7.93 -3.06 20.84
N ALA A 40 -7.02 -3.34 19.90
CA ALA A 40 -6.11 -2.34 19.37
C ALA A 40 -6.83 -1.38 18.42
N ASP A 41 -6.38 -0.12 18.41
CA ASP A 41 -6.91 0.99 17.61
C ASP A 41 -5.91 1.49 16.55
N SER A 42 -4.81 0.77 16.38
CA SER A 42 -3.71 1.13 15.50
C SER A 42 -3.18 -0.07 14.74
N TRP A 43 -2.75 0.17 13.50
CA TRP A 43 -2.22 -0.85 12.61
C TRP A 43 -0.77 -1.17 12.95
N THR A 44 -0.45 -2.46 12.98
CA THR A 44 0.92 -2.97 13.01
C THR A 44 1.24 -3.64 11.67
N PRO A 45 2.29 -3.19 10.94
CA PRO A 45 2.72 -3.88 9.73
C PRO A 45 3.13 -5.33 10.03
N ALA A 46 2.64 -6.27 9.24
CA ALA A 46 2.95 -7.68 9.42
C ALA A 46 4.30 -8.04 8.79
N MET A 47 5.30 -8.38 9.62
CA MET A 47 6.65 -8.67 9.15
C MET A 47 6.83 -10.08 8.54
N THR A 48 5.92 -11.00 8.83
CA THR A 48 6.00 -12.41 8.39
C THR A 48 4.96 -12.78 7.33
N GLY A 49 4.20 -11.81 6.83
CA GLY A 49 3.07 -12.07 5.95
C GLY A 49 1.90 -12.80 6.63
N PRO A 50 0.86 -13.17 5.86
CA PRO A 50 -0.43 -13.63 6.37
C PRO A 50 -0.46 -15.11 6.78
N THR A 51 0.69 -15.70 7.11
CA THR A 51 0.83 -17.14 7.42
C THR A 51 0.81 -17.45 8.91
N VAL A 52 0.48 -16.46 9.73
CA VAL A 52 0.40 -16.59 11.19
C VAL A 52 -1.05 -16.73 11.63
N ASN A 53 -1.24 -17.45 12.73
CA ASN A 53 -2.57 -17.59 13.34
C ASN A 53 -3.03 -16.24 13.91
N VAL A 54 -4.28 -15.88 13.64
CA VAL A 54 -4.91 -14.63 14.11
C VAL A 54 -5.81 -14.88 15.31
N GLU A 55 -5.89 -13.95 16.25
CA GLU A 55 -6.70 -14.11 17.47
C GLU A 55 -8.17 -13.71 17.24
N ASP A 56 -9.12 -14.30 17.98
CA ASP A 56 -10.51 -13.83 17.98
C ASP A 56 -10.58 -12.38 18.46
N GLY A 57 -11.31 -11.53 17.73
CA GLY A 57 -11.39 -10.11 18.04
C GLY A 57 -10.33 -9.25 17.33
N SER A 58 -9.39 -9.84 16.60
CA SER A 58 -8.41 -9.10 15.80
C SER A 58 -9.05 -8.43 14.58
N VAL A 59 -8.36 -7.42 14.06
CA VAL A 59 -8.64 -6.84 12.74
C VAL A 59 -7.44 -7.05 11.82
N GLU A 60 -7.70 -7.58 10.64
CA GLU A 60 -6.73 -7.85 9.59
C GLU A 60 -6.92 -6.82 8.47
N GLY A 61 -5.85 -6.13 8.10
CA GLY A 61 -5.86 -5.00 7.17
C GLY A 61 -5.00 -5.26 5.95
N TRP A 62 -5.54 -4.95 4.77
CA TRP A 62 -4.83 -5.00 3.50
C TRP A 62 -4.89 -3.63 2.85
N ALA A 63 -3.75 -3.08 2.43
CA ALA A 63 -3.68 -1.79 1.77
C ALA A 63 -2.86 -1.87 0.48
N PHE A 64 -3.43 -1.43 -0.63
CA PHE A 64 -2.65 -1.23 -1.84
C PHE A 64 -1.88 0.08 -1.74
N THR A 65 -0.57 -0.03 -1.55
CA THR A 65 0.29 1.04 -1.05
C THR A 65 1.53 1.22 -1.91
N PHE A 66 2.26 2.30 -1.65
CA PHE A 66 3.59 2.58 -2.17
C PHE A 66 4.61 2.68 -1.03
N SER A 67 5.86 2.30 -1.30
CA SER A 67 7.01 2.49 -0.41
C SER A 67 8.24 2.88 -1.25
N SER A 68 8.88 4.02 -0.96
CA SER A 68 10.15 4.41 -1.61
C SER A 68 11.38 3.79 -0.94
N ASP A 69 11.25 3.36 0.32
CA ASP A 69 12.27 2.58 1.01
C ASP A 69 11.99 1.07 0.90
N SER A 70 12.96 0.25 1.30
CA SER A 70 12.72 -1.17 1.54
C SER A 70 11.71 -1.36 2.67
N MET A 71 10.77 -2.29 2.50
CA MET A 71 9.80 -2.78 3.49
C MET A 71 10.26 -2.63 4.95
N PRO A 72 9.45 -2.09 5.88
CA PRO A 72 7.99 -1.96 5.83
C PRO A 72 7.45 -0.51 5.89
N ASP A 73 7.92 0.40 5.02
CA ASP A 73 7.36 1.78 4.94
C ASP A 73 6.04 1.86 4.14
N ALA A 74 5.23 0.80 4.23
CA ALA A 74 3.90 0.77 3.64
C ALA A 74 2.95 1.67 4.43
N LEU A 75 2.14 2.47 3.73
CA LEU A 75 1.00 3.12 4.37
C LEU A 75 -0.05 2.07 4.75
N ALA A 76 -0.48 2.15 6.00
CA ALA A 76 -1.58 1.36 6.52
C ALA A 76 -2.91 1.76 5.87
N PRO A 77 -3.97 0.93 5.99
CA PRO A 77 -5.29 1.32 5.54
C PRO A 77 -5.74 2.68 6.10
N GLN A 78 -6.48 3.44 5.30
CA GLN A 78 -6.91 4.80 5.66
C GLN A 78 -7.84 4.84 6.87
N LEU A 79 -8.64 3.79 7.06
CA LEU A 79 -9.48 3.64 8.24
C LEU A 79 -8.71 2.95 9.36
N ALA A 80 -8.88 3.44 10.59
CA ALA A 80 -8.34 2.79 11.78
C ALA A 80 -8.99 1.40 11.97
N PRO A 81 -8.27 0.42 12.55
CA PRO A 81 -8.86 -0.88 12.85
C PRO A 81 -9.94 -0.73 13.92
N SER A 82 -11.11 -1.33 13.69
CA SER A 82 -12.21 -1.32 14.65
C SER A 82 -12.99 -2.62 14.58
N PHE A 83 -12.71 -3.55 15.51
CA PHE A 83 -13.44 -4.81 15.58
C PHE A 83 -14.93 -4.58 15.88
N GLU A 84 -15.25 -3.64 16.77
CA GLU A 84 -16.64 -3.36 17.13
C GLU A 84 -17.44 -2.82 15.93
N GLU A 85 -16.85 -1.95 15.11
CA GLU A 85 -17.51 -1.42 13.92
C GLU A 85 -17.76 -2.51 12.87
N ILE A 86 -16.79 -3.39 12.65
CA ILE A 86 -16.87 -4.43 11.60
C ILE A 86 -17.69 -5.64 12.06
N CYS A 87 -17.52 -6.08 13.32
CA CYS A 87 -18.01 -7.35 13.84
C CYS A 87 -19.00 -7.23 15.01
N GLY A 88 -19.32 -6.03 15.52
CA GLY A 88 -20.15 -5.86 16.72
C GLY A 88 -21.55 -6.48 16.61
N SER A 89 -22.12 -6.53 15.40
CA SER A 89 -23.41 -7.20 15.14
C SER A 89 -23.32 -8.70 14.92
N THR A 90 -22.11 -9.27 14.83
CA THR A 90 -21.87 -10.69 14.53
C THR A 90 -21.78 -11.50 15.83
N PRO A 91 -22.73 -12.39 16.12
CA PRO A 91 -22.68 -13.22 17.32
C PRO A 91 -21.44 -14.12 17.34
N ALA A 92 -20.94 -14.41 18.54
CA ALA A 92 -19.91 -15.41 18.72
C ALA A 92 -20.44 -16.79 18.28
N VAL A 93 -19.57 -17.57 17.61
CA VAL A 93 -19.87 -18.93 17.17
C VAL A 93 -18.94 -19.88 17.92
N GLU A 94 -19.50 -20.87 18.59
CA GLU A 94 -18.73 -21.84 19.37
C GLU A 94 -17.69 -22.55 18.50
N GLY A 95 -16.44 -22.65 19.00
CA GLY A 95 -15.34 -23.28 18.28
C GLY A 95 -14.81 -22.49 17.09
N LYS A 96 -15.25 -21.24 16.88
CA LYS A 96 -14.79 -20.35 15.81
C LYS A 96 -14.31 -19.01 16.37
N LYS A 97 -13.61 -18.26 15.52
CA LYS A 97 -13.17 -16.90 15.79
C LYS A 97 -13.75 -15.94 14.76
N ARG A 98 -13.99 -14.71 15.18
CA ARG A 98 -14.45 -13.57 14.40
C ARG A 98 -13.26 -12.66 14.18
N ILE A 99 -13.03 -12.31 12.94
CA ILE A 99 -11.94 -11.44 12.54
C ILE A 99 -12.56 -10.32 11.71
N GLY A 100 -12.29 -9.07 12.09
CA GLY A 100 -12.60 -7.94 11.23
C GLY A 100 -11.63 -7.94 10.05
N LEU A 101 -12.13 -7.90 8.82
CA LEU A 101 -11.30 -7.76 7.63
C LEU A 101 -11.54 -6.40 7.00
N LEU A 102 -10.46 -5.66 6.77
CA LEU A 102 -10.48 -4.38 6.06
C LEU A 102 -9.55 -4.43 4.84
N ILE A 103 -10.05 -4.05 3.66
CA ILE A 103 -9.28 -4.02 2.42
C ILE A 103 -9.40 -2.65 1.78
N ASP A 104 -8.31 -1.90 1.81
CA ASP A 104 -8.17 -0.59 1.20
C ASP A 104 -7.40 -0.70 -0.13
N PHE A 105 -8.06 -0.37 -1.23
CA PHE A 105 -7.47 -0.44 -2.57
C PHE A 105 -6.55 0.76 -2.90
N GLY A 106 -6.28 1.61 -1.91
CA GLY A 106 -5.36 2.72 -2.00
C GLY A 106 -5.95 3.95 -2.70
N PRO A 107 -5.24 5.08 -2.67
CA PRO A 107 -5.65 6.28 -3.36
C PRO A 107 -5.62 6.12 -4.88
N GLN A 108 -6.44 6.91 -5.59
CA GLN A 108 -6.51 6.92 -7.05
C GLN A 108 -5.15 7.16 -7.72
N SER A 109 -4.23 7.90 -7.08
CA SER A 109 -2.88 8.14 -7.58
C SER A 109 -2.00 6.90 -7.67
N LEU A 110 -2.34 5.85 -6.91
CA LEU A 110 -1.70 4.53 -7.01
C LEU A 110 -2.40 3.60 -7.99
N GLN A 111 -3.51 4.00 -8.60
CA GLN A 111 -4.21 3.14 -9.54
C GLN A 111 -3.35 2.80 -10.78
N PRO A 112 -3.21 1.51 -11.16
CA PRO A 112 -2.60 1.15 -12.42
C PRO A 112 -3.38 1.76 -13.60
N GLN A 113 -2.66 2.13 -14.65
CA GLN A 113 -3.27 2.81 -15.79
C GLN A 113 -4.33 1.93 -16.46
N GLY A 114 -5.55 2.46 -16.60
CA GLY A 114 -6.66 1.77 -17.25
C GLY A 114 -7.36 0.72 -16.37
N GLU A 115 -6.99 0.62 -15.09
CA GLU A 115 -7.69 -0.19 -14.11
C GLU A 115 -8.57 0.70 -13.22
N SER A 116 -9.58 0.11 -12.60
CA SER A 116 -10.42 0.77 -11.60
C SER A 116 -10.43 -0.08 -10.34
N ALA A 117 -10.14 0.58 -9.22
CA ALA A 117 -10.11 -0.03 -7.91
C ALA A 117 -11.55 -0.33 -7.46
N PRO A 118 -11.80 -1.49 -6.85
CA PRO A 118 -13.03 -1.73 -6.11
C PRO A 118 -13.21 -0.75 -4.94
N GLU A 119 -14.42 -0.75 -4.37
CA GLU A 119 -14.66 -0.05 -3.10
C GLU A 119 -13.95 -0.75 -1.94
N LEU A 120 -13.68 0.03 -0.88
CA LEU A 120 -13.12 -0.49 0.36
C LEU A 120 -14.04 -1.58 0.93
N VAL A 121 -13.45 -2.68 1.38
CA VAL A 121 -14.18 -3.82 1.98
C VAL A 121 -14.05 -3.75 3.49
N GLN A 122 -15.16 -3.91 4.21
CA GLN A 122 -15.20 -4.19 5.65
C GLN A 122 -16.14 -5.36 5.87
N GLU A 123 -15.62 -6.49 6.33
CA GLU A 123 -16.40 -7.71 6.52
C GLU A 123 -15.99 -8.41 7.81
N CYS A 124 -16.98 -8.95 8.53
CA CYS A 124 -16.72 -9.79 9.68
C CYS A 124 -16.60 -11.26 9.26
N VAL A 125 -15.41 -11.83 9.38
CA VAL A 125 -15.13 -13.18 8.91
C VAL A 125 -15.15 -14.16 10.08
N VAL A 126 -15.96 -15.22 9.98
CA VAL A 126 -16.09 -16.25 11.01
C VAL A 126 -15.38 -17.53 10.59
N VAL A 127 -14.19 -17.75 11.13
CA VAL A 127 -13.26 -18.81 10.70
C VAL A 127 -12.94 -19.79 11.82
N ASN A 128 -12.32 -20.92 11.48
CA ASN A 128 -11.89 -21.91 12.47
C ASN A 128 -10.74 -21.37 13.32
N GLN A 129 -10.56 -21.91 14.54
CA GLN A 129 -9.55 -21.44 15.51
C GLN A 129 -8.13 -21.36 14.94
N GLY A 130 -7.74 -22.29 14.06
CA GLY A 130 -6.41 -22.34 13.45
C GLY A 130 -6.23 -21.51 12.17
N ALA A 131 -7.24 -20.74 11.75
CA ALA A 131 -7.18 -20.01 10.48
C ALA A 131 -6.07 -18.93 10.49
N LEU A 132 -5.36 -18.83 9.38
CA LEU A 132 -4.30 -17.84 9.18
C LEU A 132 -4.88 -16.55 8.58
N GLY A 133 -4.10 -15.47 8.57
CA GLY A 133 -4.51 -14.22 7.91
C GLY A 133 -4.87 -14.42 6.43
N SER A 134 -4.22 -15.35 5.73
CA SER A 134 -4.51 -15.68 4.34
C SER A 134 -5.86 -16.38 4.17
N ASP A 135 -6.24 -17.20 5.16
CA ASP A 135 -7.54 -17.88 5.16
C ASP A 135 -8.64 -16.84 5.35
N VAL A 136 -8.45 -15.88 6.27
CA VAL A 136 -9.40 -14.78 6.48
C VAL A 136 -9.63 -13.97 5.20
N LEU A 137 -8.56 -13.59 4.49
CA LEU A 137 -8.67 -12.88 3.22
C LEU A 137 -9.38 -13.73 2.15
N GLY A 138 -9.08 -15.03 2.11
CA GLY A 138 -9.59 -15.96 1.11
C GLY A 138 -11.07 -16.31 1.27
N GLU A 139 -11.63 -16.19 2.47
CA GLU A 139 -13.08 -16.38 2.70
C GLU A 139 -13.93 -15.29 2.04
N VAL A 140 -13.38 -14.08 1.87
CA VAL A 140 -14.12 -12.91 1.38
C VAL A 140 -13.76 -12.56 -0.06
N THR A 141 -12.55 -12.93 -0.51
CA THR A 141 -11.99 -12.41 -1.77
C THR A 141 -11.41 -13.48 -2.67
N THR A 142 -11.26 -13.13 -3.95
CA THR A 142 -10.39 -13.88 -4.86
C THR A 142 -8.97 -13.35 -4.76
N ILE A 143 -8.03 -14.22 -4.40
CA ILE A 143 -6.62 -13.89 -4.23
C ILE A 143 -5.83 -14.34 -5.46
N ASN A 144 -5.01 -13.45 -6.00
CA ASN A 144 -3.93 -13.78 -6.92
C ASN A 144 -2.59 -13.68 -6.18
N ALA A 145 -1.93 -14.81 -5.95
CA ALA A 145 -0.64 -14.89 -5.28
C ALA A 145 0.48 -15.16 -6.29
N GLY A 146 1.59 -14.45 -6.14
CA GLY A 146 2.82 -14.67 -6.90
C GLY A 146 3.58 -15.89 -6.40
N SER A 147 4.56 -16.35 -7.18
CA SER A 147 5.38 -17.52 -6.84
C SER A 147 6.20 -17.36 -5.56
N SER A 148 6.46 -16.13 -5.11
CA SER A 148 7.14 -15.81 -3.86
C SER A 148 6.22 -15.83 -2.62
N GLY A 149 4.92 -16.06 -2.80
CA GLY A 149 3.91 -15.89 -1.75
C GLY A 149 3.44 -14.45 -1.55
N LEU A 150 3.95 -13.49 -2.34
CA LEU A 150 3.43 -12.13 -2.37
C LEU A 150 2.00 -12.11 -2.92
N ILE A 151 1.10 -11.38 -2.25
CA ILE A 151 -0.24 -11.15 -2.78
C ILE A 151 -0.15 -10.12 -3.90
N CYS A 152 -0.39 -10.57 -5.13
CA CYS A 152 -0.32 -9.73 -6.32
C CYS A 152 -1.64 -9.00 -6.57
N GLY A 153 -2.77 -9.64 -6.26
CA GLY A 153 -4.08 -9.04 -6.47
C GLY A 153 -5.15 -9.59 -5.53
N ILE A 154 -6.12 -8.75 -5.23
CA ILE A 154 -7.29 -9.04 -4.41
C ILE A 154 -8.52 -8.58 -5.21
N ASN A 155 -9.50 -9.47 -5.38
CA ASN A 155 -10.69 -9.24 -6.21
C ASN A 155 -10.36 -8.75 -7.64
N GLY A 156 -9.27 -9.28 -8.20
CA GLY A 156 -8.80 -8.93 -9.53
C GLY A 156 -8.04 -7.60 -9.62
N TYR A 157 -7.73 -6.94 -8.50
CA TYR A 157 -6.99 -5.69 -8.47
C TYR A 157 -5.66 -5.79 -7.69
N PRO A 158 -4.56 -5.25 -8.23
CA PRO A 158 -4.41 -4.93 -9.64
C PRO A 158 -4.45 -6.21 -10.49
N ALA A 159 -4.86 -6.11 -11.75
CA ALA A 159 -5.11 -7.25 -12.61
C ALA A 159 -3.82 -7.83 -13.22
N LYS A 160 -2.80 -6.98 -13.43
CA LYS A 160 -1.64 -7.32 -14.29
C LYS A 160 -0.28 -7.08 -13.68
N GLU A 161 -0.20 -6.61 -12.44
CA GLU A 161 1.07 -6.33 -11.77
C GLU A 161 1.17 -7.05 -10.43
N CYS A 162 2.40 -7.17 -9.95
CA CYS A 162 2.71 -7.80 -8.66
C CYS A 162 3.97 -7.16 -8.09
N GLY A 163 3.81 -6.18 -7.19
CA GLY A 163 4.95 -5.50 -6.57
C GLY A 163 5.81 -4.74 -7.58
N LEU A 164 5.20 -3.91 -8.43
CA LEU A 164 5.90 -3.23 -9.51
C LEU A 164 6.71 -2.03 -8.98
N GLU A 165 7.95 -1.89 -9.45
CA GLU A 165 8.71 -0.64 -9.25
C GLU A 165 8.12 0.45 -10.15
N VAL A 166 7.70 1.56 -9.53
CA VAL A 166 7.07 2.70 -10.20
C VAL A 166 7.74 4.01 -9.77
N GLU A 167 7.53 5.07 -10.54
CA GLU A 167 7.84 6.42 -10.07
C GLU A 167 6.92 6.79 -8.90
N ALA A 168 7.49 7.40 -7.86
CA ALA A 168 6.74 7.87 -6.71
C ALA A 168 5.68 8.90 -7.17
N PRO A 169 4.40 8.69 -6.85
CA PRO A 169 3.40 9.74 -6.99
C PRO A 169 3.76 10.93 -6.10
N LYS A 170 3.26 12.13 -6.43
CA LYS A 170 3.72 13.38 -5.80
C LYS A 170 3.54 13.37 -4.29
N GLU A 171 2.47 12.78 -3.80
CA GLU A 171 2.11 12.66 -2.39
C GLU A 171 2.99 11.66 -1.60
N PHE A 172 3.76 10.80 -2.27
CA PHE A 172 4.66 9.83 -1.65
C PHE A 172 6.14 10.19 -1.81
N ARG A 173 6.45 11.38 -2.36
CA ARG A 173 7.83 11.87 -2.49
C ARG A 173 8.27 12.53 -1.19
N LYS A 174 9.53 12.31 -0.82
CA LYS A 174 10.15 12.94 0.36
C LYS A 174 10.59 14.38 0.10
#